data_AF-A0A2A2FKQ9-F1
#
_entry.id   AF-A0A2A2FKQ9-F1
#
_cell.length_a   1.000
_cell.length_b   1.000
_cell.length_c   1.000
_cell.angle_alpha   90.00
_cell.angle_beta   90.00
_cell.angle_gamma   90.00
#
_symmetry.space_group_name_H-M   'P 1'
#
loop_
_entity.id
_entity.type
_entity.pdbx_description
1 polymer ?
#
loop_
_entity_poly.entity_id
_entity_poly.type
_entity_poly.pdbx_seq_one_letter_code
_entity_poly.pdbx_strand_id
1 'polypeptide(L)'
;MTPPTDRDRIRLSLSREEAWIAHDALLDAGEAAADAGDDAPAQCRPIRRIESGRALTPDGAELLRDALVDYLGDAPVRDRAPGRALLGRVDDAVESSDRSASAADSNA
;
A
#
# COMPACT_ATOMS: atom_id res chain seq x y z
N MET A 1 -23.12 -3.85 12.13
CA MET A 1 -21.78 -3.84 11.55
C MET A 1 -21.87 -4.47 10.17
N THR A 2 -21.78 -3.66 9.12
CA THR A 2 -21.69 -4.16 7.74
C THR A 2 -20.27 -4.72 7.56
N PRO A 3 -20.08 -5.98 7.13
CA PRO A 3 -18.75 -6.48 6.84
C PRO A 3 -18.15 -5.65 5.70
N PRO A 4 -16.84 -5.32 5.75
CA PRO A 4 -16.19 -4.64 4.64
C PRO A 4 -16.38 -5.49 3.39
N THR A 5 -17.09 -4.95 2.42
CA THR A 5 -17.39 -5.60 1.17
C THR A 5 -16.08 -5.92 0.46
N ASP A 6 -15.91 -7.17 0.02
CA ASP A 6 -14.72 -7.62 -0.73
C ASP A 6 -14.50 -6.81 -2.03
N ARG A 7 -15.51 -6.03 -2.42
CA ARG A 7 -15.54 -5.14 -3.58
C ARG A 7 -14.51 -4.00 -3.51
N ASP A 8 -14.10 -3.60 -2.30
CA ASP A 8 -13.21 -2.44 -2.11
C ASP A 8 -11.74 -2.87 -1.92
N ARG A 9 -11.42 -4.14 -2.15
CA ARG A 9 -10.05 -4.65 -1.99
C ARG A 9 -9.22 -4.49 -3.25
N ILE A 10 -8.00 -3.97 -3.09
CA ILE A 10 -7.04 -3.76 -4.16
C ILE A 10 -6.13 -4.98 -4.28
N ARG A 11 -6.22 -5.71 -5.40
CA ARG A 11 -5.35 -6.84 -5.68
C ARG A 11 -4.14 -6.39 -6.51
N LEU A 12 -2.95 -6.53 -5.93
CA LEU A 12 -1.69 -6.27 -6.62
C LEU A 12 -1.02 -7.59 -7.00
N SER A 13 -0.67 -7.74 -8.27
CA SER A 13 0.18 -8.85 -8.74
C SER A 13 1.64 -8.44 -8.62
N LEU A 14 2.24 -8.69 -7.45
CA LEU A 14 3.63 -8.34 -7.18
C LEU A 14 4.57 -9.45 -7.69
N SER A 15 5.64 -9.05 -8.36
CA SER A 15 6.81 -9.92 -8.52
C SER A 15 7.49 -10.15 -7.15
N ARG A 16 8.42 -11.12 -7.09
CA ARG A 16 9.17 -11.38 -5.86
C ARG A 16 9.97 -10.16 -5.38
N GLU A 17 10.56 -9.43 -6.32
CA GLU A 17 11.35 -8.22 -6.05
C GLU A 17 10.43 -7.09 -5.54
N GLU A 18 9.31 -6.86 -6.22
CA GLU A 18 8.33 -5.84 -5.79
C GLU A 18 7.71 -6.16 -4.43
N ALA A 19 7.49 -7.44 -4.11
CA ALA A 19 7.02 -7.84 -2.79
C ALA A 19 8.05 -7.54 -1.68
N TRP A 20 9.35 -7.68 -1.98
CA TRP A 20 10.40 -7.28 -1.05
C TRP A 20 10.48 -5.77 -0.89
N ILE A 21 10.44 -5.01 -1.99
CA ILE A 21 10.46 -3.54 -1.97
C ILE A 21 9.26 -3.00 -1.18
N ALA A 22 8.06 -3.52 -1.44
CA ALA A 22 6.86 -3.12 -0.71
C ALA A 22 6.94 -3.43 0.78
N HIS A 23 7.52 -4.58 1.14
CA HIS A 23 7.72 -4.97 2.53
C HIS A 23 8.72 -4.04 3.23
N ASP A 24 9.86 -3.75 2.60
CA ASP A 24 10.91 -2.90 3.13
C ASP A 24 10.42 -1.45 3.33
N ALA A 25 9.75 -0.89 2.31
CA ALA A 25 9.15 0.45 2.39
C ALA A 25 8.13 0.56 3.54
N LEU A 26 7.25 -0.43 3.70
CA LEU A 26 6.26 -0.42 4.78
C LEU A 26 6.90 -0.63 6.17
N LEU A 27 8.00 -1.39 6.25
CA LEU A 27 8.74 -1.54 7.50
C LEU A 27 9.40 -0.23 7.91
N ASP A 28 10.09 0.43 6.98
CA ASP A 28 10.75 1.72 7.23
C ASP A 28 9.73 2.79 7.68
N ALA A 29 8.59 2.88 6.99
CA ALA A 29 7.50 3.78 7.39
C ALA A 29 6.89 3.41 8.76
N GLY A 30 6.82 2.11 9.10
CA GLY A 30 6.33 1.64 10.39
C GLY A 30 7.33 1.90 11.53
N GLU A 31 8.62 1.79 11.27
CA GLU A 31 9.69 2.14 12.21
C GLU A 31 9.70 3.64 12.47
N ALA A 32 9.59 4.47 11.42
CA ALA A 32 9.47 5.92 11.57
C ALA A 32 8.23 6.32 12.39
N ALA A 33 7.09 5.64 12.21
CA ALA A 33 5.89 5.88 13.00
C ALA A 33 6.08 5.48 14.48
N ALA A 34 6.72 4.33 14.73
CA ALA A 34 7.05 3.88 16.08
C ALA A 34 8.01 4.84 16.79
N ASP A 35 9.03 5.33 16.08
CA ASP A 35 9.98 6.33 16.59
C ASP A 35 9.28 7.67 16.89
N ALA A 36 8.21 8.00 16.16
CA ALA A 36 7.35 9.15 16.44
C ALA A 36 6.36 8.93 17.61
N GLY A 37 6.37 7.75 18.23
CA GLY A 37 5.53 7.41 19.39
C GLY A 37 4.20 6.74 19.06
N ASP A 38 4.02 6.20 17.86
CA ASP A 38 2.87 5.33 17.54
C ASP A 38 3.13 3.89 18.03
N ASP A 39 2.45 3.49 19.10
CA ASP A 39 2.54 2.14 19.66
C ASP A 39 1.88 1.05 18.79
N ALA A 40 1.09 1.43 17.77
CA ALA A 40 0.41 0.51 16.87
C ALA A 40 0.47 0.96 15.39
N PRO A 41 1.67 0.97 14.77
CA PRO A 41 1.86 1.47 13.41
C PRO A 41 0.91 0.82 12.40
N ALA A 42 0.17 1.64 11.65
CA ALA A 42 -0.83 1.21 10.70
C ALA A 42 -0.26 0.28 9.59
N GLN A 43 1.05 0.40 9.32
CA GLN A 43 1.82 -0.36 8.33
C GLN A 43 1.89 -1.86 8.64
N CYS A 44 1.70 -2.27 9.91
CA CYS A 44 1.65 -3.69 10.30
C CYS A 44 0.61 -4.50 9.53
N ARG A 45 -0.53 -3.88 9.19
CA ARG A 45 -1.65 -4.55 8.53
C ARG A 45 -1.41 -4.80 7.03
N PRO A 46 -0.97 -3.82 6.20
CA PRO A 46 -0.62 -4.07 4.81
C PRO A 46 0.57 -5.05 4.68
N ILE A 47 1.58 -5.00 5.57
CA ILE A 47 2.71 -5.96 5.60
C ILE A 47 2.19 -7.40 5.65
N ARG A 48 1.38 -7.74 6.66
CA ARG A 48 0.84 -9.10 6.82
C ARG A 48 0.02 -9.58 5.62
N ARG A 49 -0.65 -8.66 4.92
CA ARG A 49 -1.43 -8.99 3.73
C ARG A 49 -0.54 -9.30 2.53
N ILE A 50 0.48 -8.49 2.30
CA ILE A 50 1.47 -8.73 1.23
C ILE A 50 2.16 -10.08 1.47
N GLU A 51 2.61 -10.35 2.69
CA GLU A 51 3.21 -11.64 3.08
C GLU A 51 2.27 -12.84 2.83
N SER A 52 0.97 -12.63 3.06
CA SER A 52 -0.06 -13.65 2.85
C SER A 52 -0.58 -13.72 1.41
N GLY A 53 -0.06 -12.90 0.49
CA GLY A 53 -0.57 -12.78 -0.88
C GLY A 53 -2.04 -12.31 -0.96
N ARG A 54 -2.52 -11.58 0.05
CA ARG A 54 -3.91 -11.10 0.14
C ARG A 54 -4.04 -9.69 -0.42
N ALA A 55 -5.21 -9.40 -0.98
CA ALA A 55 -5.56 -8.05 -1.44
C ALA A 55 -5.54 -7.04 -0.29
N LEU A 56 -5.07 -5.83 -0.59
CA LEU A 56 -5.02 -4.70 0.33
C LEU A 56 -6.39 -4.05 0.49
N THR A 57 -6.58 -3.35 1.61
CA THR A 57 -7.67 -2.37 1.75
C THR A 57 -7.26 -1.06 1.06
N PRO A 58 -8.19 -0.15 0.75
CA PRO A 58 -7.86 1.17 0.19
C PRO A 58 -6.83 1.91 1.04
N ASP A 59 -7.09 2.05 2.35
CA ASP A 59 -6.15 2.66 3.31
C ASP A 59 -4.78 1.94 3.31
N GLY A 60 -4.79 0.62 3.08
CA GLY A 60 -3.55 -0.17 3.04
C GLY A 60 -2.75 0.06 1.76
N ALA A 61 -3.41 0.39 0.65
CA ALA A 61 -2.77 0.76 -0.60
C ALA A 61 -2.25 2.21 -0.56
N GLU A 62 -2.97 3.12 0.11
CA GLU A 62 -2.49 4.48 0.40
C GLU A 62 -1.22 4.45 1.26
N LEU A 63 -1.23 3.68 2.36
CA LEU A 63 -0.04 3.51 3.20
C LEU A 63 1.14 2.95 2.40
N LEU A 64 0.89 2.02 1.48
CA LEU A 64 1.93 1.48 0.61
C LEU A 64 2.43 2.53 -0.40
N ARG A 65 1.53 3.34 -0.98
CA ARG A 65 1.91 4.42 -1.89
C ARG A 65 2.86 5.39 -1.19
N ASP A 66 2.45 5.89 -0.04
CA ASP A 66 3.19 6.91 0.70
C ASP A 66 4.56 6.35 1.13
N ALA A 67 4.60 5.12 1.64
CA ALA A 67 5.84 4.42 1.97
C ALA A 67 6.77 4.24 0.74
N LEU A 68 6.23 3.93 -0.43
CA LEU A 68 7.01 3.80 -1.67
C LEU A 68 7.57 5.15 -2.14
N VAL A 69 6.83 6.25 -1.96
CA VAL A 69 7.30 7.60 -2.28
C VAL A 69 8.54 7.93 -1.46
N ASP A 70 8.48 7.68 -0.15
CA ASP A 70 9.59 7.94 0.77
C ASP A 70 10.79 7.01 0.47
N TYR A 71 10.55 5.70 0.38
CA TYR A 71 11.59 4.72 0.07
C TYR A 71 12.34 5.03 -1.22
N LEU A 72 11.63 5.43 -2.29
CA LEU A 72 12.23 5.72 -3.59
C LEU A 72 13.06 7.00 -3.64
N GLY A 73 13.03 7.83 -2.58
CA GLY A 73 13.93 8.98 -2.42
C GLY A 73 15.39 8.54 -2.34
N ASP A 74 15.67 7.49 -1.56
CA ASP A 74 17.01 7.01 -1.26
C ASP A 74 17.26 5.54 -1.68
N ALA A 75 16.30 4.92 -2.39
CA ALA A 75 16.37 3.53 -2.79
C ALA A 75 17.67 3.14 -3.54
N PRO A 76 18.22 1.93 -3.28
CA PRO A 76 19.31 1.36 -4.07
C PRO A 76 18.99 1.31 -5.57
N VAL A 77 20.00 1.46 -6.44
CA VAL A 77 19.83 1.48 -7.91
C VAL A 77 19.01 0.29 -8.42
N ARG A 78 19.24 -0.89 -7.84
CA ARG A 78 18.55 -2.14 -8.18
C ARG A 78 17.03 -2.03 -8.02
N ASP A 79 16.58 -1.28 -7.01
CA ASP A 79 15.19 -1.27 -6.58
C ASP A 79 14.38 -0.14 -7.25
N ARG A 80 15.06 0.82 -7.90
CA ARG A 80 14.41 2.01 -8.49
C ARG A 80 13.42 1.70 -9.61
N ALA A 81 13.86 0.94 -10.61
CA ALA A 81 12.99 0.58 -11.74
C ALA A 81 11.78 -0.27 -11.31
N PRO A 82 11.96 -1.40 -10.59
CA PRO A 82 10.82 -2.18 -10.12
C PRO A 82 9.95 -1.42 -9.11
N GLY A 83 10.56 -0.63 -8.21
CA GLY A 83 9.82 0.18 -7.24
C GLY A 83 8.99 1.29 -7.88
N ARG A 84 9.49 1.97 -8.93
CA ARG A 84 8.72 2.96 -9.70
C ARG A 84 7.56 2.31 -10.48
N ALA A 85 7.79 1.13 -11.05
CA ALA A 85 6.73 0.38 -11.73
C ALA A 85 5.64 -0.08 -10.76
N LEU A 86 6.03 -0.47 -9.53
CA LEU A 86 5.10 -0.76 -8.46
C LEU A 86 4.31 0.49 -8.04
N LEU A 87 4.99 1.60 -7.76
CA LEU A 87 4.36 2.86 -7.33
C LEU A 87 3.27 3.30 -8.32
N GLY A 88 3.57 3.31 -9.62
CA GLY A 88 2.57 3.69 -10.63
C GLY A 88 1.32 2.80 -10.61
N ARG A 89 1.46 1.48 -10.38
CA ARG A 89 0.32 0.57 -10.26
C ARG A 89 -0.47 0.76 -8.97
N VAL A 90 0.19 1.15 -7.88
CA VAL A 90 -0.47 1.47 -6.62
C VAL A 90 -1.23 2.79 -6.74
N ASP A 91 -0.62 3.80 -7.34
CA ASP A 91 -1.26 5.10 -7.65
C ASP A 91 -2.54 4.89 -8.48
N ASP A 92 -2.44 4.20 -9.61
CA ASP A 92 -3.58 3.90 -10.49
C ASP A 92 -4.71 3.17 -9.73
N ALA A 93 -4.35 2.27 -8.82
CA ALA A 93 -5.32 1.51 -8.03
C ALA A 93 -6.03 2.37 -6.98
N VAL A 94 -5.30 3.24 -6.27
CA VAL A 94 -5.88 4.16 -5.27
C VAL A 94 -6.83 5.15 -5.95
N GLU A 95 -6.40 5.78 -7.05
CA GLU A 95 -7.23 6.71 -7.82
C GLU A 95 -8.51 6.07 -8.37
N SER A 96 -8.42 4.79 -8.77
CA SER A 96 -9.57 4.02 -9.22
C SER A 96 -10.54 3.71 -8.08
N SER A 97 -10.03 3.41 -6.88
CA SER A 97 -10.82 3.18 -5.68
C SER A 97 -11.55 4.45 -5.23
N ASP A 98 -10.89 5.60 -5.23
CA ASP A 98 -11.49 6.89 -4.87
C ASP A 98 -12.64 7.26 -5.80
N ARG A 99 -12.45 7.07 -7.10
CA ARG A 99 -13.51 7.29 -8.09
C ARG A 99 -14.70 6.36 -7.87
N SER A 100 -14.45 5.10 -7.53
CA SER A 100 -15.51 4.13 -7.24
C SER A 100 -16.28 4.49 -5.97
N ALA A 101 -15.59 4.97 -4.93
CA ALA A 101 -16.23 5.44 -3.69
C ALA A 101 -17.12 6.66 -3.92
N SER A 102 -16.62 7.67 -4.67
CA SER A 102 -17.39 8.87 -5.01
C SER A 102 -18.66 8.57 -5.83
N ALA A 103 -18.61 7.59 -6.74
CA ALA A 103 -19.76 7.15 -7.52
C ALA A 103 -20.82 6.41 -6.68
N ALA A 104 -20.41 5.74 -5.60
CA ALA A 104 -21.32 5.07 -4.67
C ALA A 104 -22.08 6.08 -3.80
N ASP A 105 -21.40 7.12 -3.30
CA ASP A 105 -22.01 8.18 -2.49
C ASP A 105 -22.98 9.06 -3.29
N SER A 106 -22.77 9.20 -4.61
CA SER A 106 -23.64 10.00 -5.49
C SER A 106 -24.99 9.32 -5.83
N ASN A 107 -25.18 8.05 -5.48
CA ASN A 107 -26.41 7.26 -5.74
C ASN A 107 -27.25 6.98 -4.48
N ALA A 108 -26.90 7.60 -3.34
CA ALA A 108 -27.55 7.42 -2.05
C ALA A 108 -28.59 8.53 -1.73
#